data_AF-A0A6L7ABF3-F1
#
_entry.id   AF-A0A6L7ABF3-F1
#
_cell.length_a   1.000
_cell.length_b   1.000
_cell.length_c   1.000
_cell.angle_alpha   90.00
_cell.angle_beta   90.00
_cell.angle_gamma   90.00
#
_symmetry.space_group_name_H-M   'P 1'
#
loop_
_entity.id
_entity.type
_entity.pdbx_description
1 polymer ?
#
loop_
_entity_poly.entity_id
_entity_poly.type
_entity_poly.pdbx_seq_one_letter_code
_entity_poly.pdbx_strand_id
1 'polypeptide(L)' 'MAVMENYKFWFVTGSQSLYGSDVLDQVAANSREIVDKLNASNVLPYPIEFKTVGVTAENRVSFKNKV' A
#
# COMPACT_ATOMS: atom_id res chain seq x y z
N MET A 1 7.81 -18.40 -24.00
CA MET A 1 8.34 -17.93 -22.71
C MET A 1 7.74 -16.56 -22.47
N ALA A 2 6.86 -16.39 -21.48
CA ALA A 2 6.29 -15.07 -21.20
C ALA A 2 7.39 -14.18 -20.59
N VAL A 3 7.65 -13.03 -21.21
CA VAL A 3 8.52 -12.01 -20.64
C VAL A 3 7.79 -11.45 -19.43
N MET A 4 8.31 -11.75 -18.25
CA MET A 4 7.77 -11.23 -17.01
C MET A 4 8.30 -9.80 -16.86
N GLU A 5 7.53 -8.80 -17.28
CA GLU A 5 7.97 -7.41 -17.11
C GLU A 5 8.11 -7.09 -15.61
N ASN A 6 8.94 -6.09 -15.28
CA ASN A 6 9.21 -5.65 -13.91
C ASN A 6 7.99 -4.92 -13.32
N TYR A 7 6.92 -5.66 -13.07
CA TYR A 7 5.71 -5.17 -12.42
C TYR A 7 5.93 -5.05 -10.91
N LYS A 8 5.36 -3.98 -10.35
CA LYS A 8 5.32 -3.74 -8.91
C LYS A 8 3.87 -3.60 -8.49
N PHE A 9 3.49 -4.23 -7.38
CA PHE A 9 2.13 -4.15 -6.86
C PHE A 9 2.07 -3.12 -5.75
N TRP A 10 1.05 -2.27 -5.75
CA TRP A 10 0.90 -1.24 -4.72
C TRP A 10 -0.09 -1.68 -3.65
N PHE A 11 0.34 -1.57 -2.39
CA PHE A 11 -0.50 -1.77 -1.23
C PHE A 11 -0.99 -0.43 -0.72
N VAL A 12 -2.31 -0.22 -0.78
CA VAL A 12 -2.98 1.00 -0.35
C VAL A 12 -4.01 0.63 0.70
N THR A 13 -3.92 1.25 1.87
CA THR A 13 -4.83 0.97 2.97
C THR A 13 -5.87 2.07 3.05
N GLY A 14 -7.15 1.74 2.94
CA GLY A 14 -8.22 2.73 3.15
C GLY A 14 -8.42 2.97 4.65
N SER A 15 -8.48 4.24 5.06
CA SER A 15 -8.91 4.63 6.41
C SER A 15 -9.80 5.87 6.33
N GLN A 16 -10.50 6.18 7.42
CA GLN A 16 -11.28 7.41 7.55
C GLN A 16 -10.64 8.30 8.60
N SER A 17 -10.53 9.60 8.32
CA SER A 17 -9.98 10.59 9.26
C SER A 17 -10.77 10.73 10.57
N LEU A 18 -11.96 10.15 10.65
CA LEU A 18 -12.81 10.12 11.85
C LEU A 18 -12.20 9.35 13.03
N TYR A 19 -11.16 8.54 12.81
CA TYR A 19 -10.54 7.72 13.86
C TYR A 19 -9.38 8.40 14.61
N GLY A 20 -9.00 9.63 14.26
CA GLY A 20 -7.87 10.34 14.88
C GLY A 20 -6.50 9.95 14.30
N SER A 21 -5.51 10.84 14.42
CA SER A 21 -4.16 10.68 13.82
C SER A 21 -3.44 9.41 14.29
N ASP A 22 -3.58 9.06 15.57
CA ASP A 22 -2.85 7.95 16.18
C ASP A 22 -3.28 6.60 15.58
N VAL A 23 -4.57 6.46 15.26
CA VAL A 23 -5.10 5.27 14.59
C VAL A 23 -4.60 5.18 13.15
N LEU A 24 -4.44 6.32 12.47
CA LEU A 24 -3.92 6.36 11.11
C LEU A 24 -2.44 5.95 11.04
N ASP A 25 -1.65 6.40 12.01
CA ASP A 25 -0.24 6.04 12.13
C ASP A 25 -0.08 4.55 12.46
N GLN A 26 -0.92 4.01 13.35
CA GLN A 26 -0.91 2.59 13.65
C GLN A 26 -1.32 1.73 12.45
N VAL A 27 -2.34 2.17 11.69
CA VAL A 27 -2.74 1.51 10.44
C VAL A 27 -1.61 1.57 9.40
N ALA A 28 -0.90 2.69 9.30
CA ALA A 28 0.25 2.83 8.41
C ALA A 28 1.39 1.88 8.80
N ALA A 29 1.71 1.80 10.10
CA ALA A 29 2.74 0.92 10.63
C ALA A 29 2.42 -0.56 10.37
N ASN A 30 1.20 -0.99 10.71
CA ASN A 30 0.75 -2.36 10.47
C ASN A 30 0.74 -2.70 8.97
N SER A 31 0.35 -1.77 8.11
CA SER A 31 0.34 -1.98 6.66
C SER A 31 1.74 -2.16 6.09
N ARG A 32 2.74 -1.42 6.60
CA ARG A 32 4.15 -1.63 6.24
C ARG A 32 4.63 -3.00 6.67
N GLU A 33 4.33 -3.40 7.91
CA GLU A 33 4.75 -4.71 8.43
C GLU A 33 4.17 -5.87 7.59
N ILE A 34 2.91 -5.75 7.14
CA ILE A 34 2.29 -6.73 6.24
C ILE A 34 3.05 -6.80 4.92
N VAL A 35 3.36 -5.65 4.29
CA VAL A 35 4.09 -5.61 3.02
C VAL A 35 5.50 -6.20 3.17
N ASP A 36 6.20 -5.87 4.25
CA ASP A 36 7.54 -6.38 4.53
C ASP A 36 7.52 -7.90 4.71
N LYS A 37 6.56 -8.43 5.48
CA LYS A 37 6.39 -9.88 5.65
C LYS A 37 6.00 -10.57 4.35
N LEU A 38 5.14 -9.96 3.53
CA LEU A 38 4.76 -10.52 2.23
C LEU A 38 5.95 -10.58 1.28
N ASN A 39 6.74 -9.52 1.20
CA ASN A 39 7.98 -9.50 0.41
C ASN A 39 9.02 -10.50 0.95
N ALA A 40 9.17 -10.60 2.28
CA ALA A 40 10.10 -11.53 2.91
C ALA A 40 9.68 -13.00 2.76
N SER A 41 8.38 -13.28 2.63
CA SER A 41 7.87 -14.64 2.43
C SER A 41 8.30 -15.25 1.09
N ASN A 42 8.66 -14.41 0.11
CA ASN A 42 9.06 -14.81 -1.25
C ASN A 42 8.03 -15.72 -1.96
N VAL A 43 6.78 -15.75 -1.47
CA VAL A 43 5.66 -16.49 -2.06
C VAL A 43 5.15 -15.79 -3.32
N LEU A 44 5.29 -14.47 -3.37
CA LEU A 44 4.80 -13.66 -4.47
C LEU A 44 5.91 -13.47 -5.53
N PRO A 45 5.59 -13.64 -6.82
CA PRO A 45 6.55 -13.51 -7.90
C PRO A 45 6.98 -12.05 -8.19
N TYR A 46 6.37 -11.08 -7.50
CA TYR A 46 6.64 -9.65 -7.68
C TYR A 46 6.67 -8.91 -6.35
N PRO A 47 7.47 -7.84 -6.23
CA PRO A 47 7.52 -7.03 -5.02
C PRO A 47 6.25 -6.20 -4.84
N ILE A 48 5.84 -6.06 -3.59
CA ILE A 48 4.78 -5.16 -3.14
C ILE A 48 5.40 -3.89 -2.55
N GLU A 49 4.90 -2.72 -2.94
CA GLU A 49 5.26 -1.43 -2.36
C GLU A 49 4.07 -0.85 -1.56
N PHE A 50 4.26 -0.57 -0.28
CA PHE A 50 3.30 0.22 0.49
C PHE A 50 3.33 1.67 0.02
N LYS A 51 2.18 2.23 -0.36
CA LYS A 51 2.10 3.62 -0.84
C LYS A 51 1.60 4.59 0.23
N THR A 52 0.43 4.36 0.81
CA THR A 52 -0.11 5.25 1.86
C THR A 52 -1.36 4.67 2.52
N VAL A 53 -1.77 5.30 3.61
CA VAL A 53 -3.12 5.18 4.17
C VAL A 53 -4.00 6.26 3.56
N GLY A 54 -4.97 5.88 2.72
CA GLY A 54 -5.93 6.79 2.11
C GLY A 54 -6.94 7.26 3.15
N VAL A 55 -6.75 8.47 3.67
CA VAL A 55 -7.53 9.05 4.79
C VAL A 55 -8.68 9.97 4.37
N THR A 56 -8.68 10.44 3.12
CA THR A 56 -9.69 11.38 2.61
C THR A 56 -9.92 11.19 1.10
N ALA A 57 -11.02 11.74 0.58
CA ALA A 57 -11.36 11.71 -0.84
C ALA A 57 -10.26 12.31 -1.74
N GLU A 58 -9.51 13.27 -1.21
CA GLU A 58 -8.42 13.96 -1.91
C GLU A 58 -7.20 13.05 -2.15
N ASN A 59 -6.86 12.19 -1.17
CA ASN A 59 -5.81 11.20 -1.34
C ASN A 59 -6.18 10.16 -2.42
N ARG A 60 -7.47 9.85 -2.64
CA ARG A 60 -7.89 8.95 -3.73
C ARG A 60 -7.68 9.55 -5.12
N VAL A 61 -7.82 10.87 -5.26
CA VAL A 61 -7.73 11.56 -6.56
C VAL A 61 -6.28 11.68 -7.02
N SER A 62 -5.34 11.91 -6.09
CA SER A 62 -3.91 12.00 -6.42
C SER A 62 -3.34 10.69 -6.99
N PHE A 63 -3.86 9.52 -6.57
CA PHE A 63 -3.45 8.23 -7.14
C PHE A 63 -3.86 8.05 -8.59
N LYS A 64 -5.05 8.52 -9.01
CA LYS A 64 -5.51 8.35 -10.40
C LYS A 64 -4.66 9.10 -11.43
N ASN A 65 -3.92 10.13 -11.02
CA ASN A 65 -3.07 10.93 -11.91
C ASN A 65 -1.59 10.50 -11.93
N LYS A 66 -1.21 9.44 -11.21
CA LYS A 66 0.18 8.94 -11.14
C LYS A 66 0.37 7.51 -11.67
N VAL A 67 -0.68 6.90 -12.21
CA VAL A 67 -0.64 5.62 -12.96
C VAL A 67 -0.79 5.89 -14.44
#